data_AF-A0A442SGA5-F1
#
_entry.id   AF-A0A442SGA5-F1
#
_cell.length_a   1.000
_cell.length_b   1.000
_cell.length_c   1.000
_cell.angle_alpha   90.00
_cell.angle_beta   90.00
_cell.angle_gamma   90.00
#
_symmetry.space_group_name_H-M   'P 1'
#
loop_
_entity.id
_entity.type
_entity.pdbx_description
1 polymer ?
#
loop_
_entity_poly.entity_id
_entity_poly.type
_entity_poly.pdbx_seq_one_letter_code
_entity_poly.pdbx_strand_id
1 'polypeptide(L)'
;MTDLAWMKVYIGTETALTAHLTAEEFGAYERLRRHYWQHGSMPSDDARLMRISGIDPDRWEGVAQAIGPLMSEGLQRLDGERSDARIKREKKVAAGHRGAEARWRINGKANAIANGTTMADASEEMAEPSVCHWPSASASASDKIAPDEKEEGLALTREREPNIMLMSMAESKAFLEAKEAREANAYLAAKGA
;
A
#
# COMPACT_ATOMS: atom_id res chain seq x y z
N MET A 1 14.37 1.30 -18.33
CA MET A 1 13.35 1.74 -17.35
C MET A 1 12.26 0.68 -17.31
N THR A 2 11.84 0.26 -16.12
CA THR A 2 10.72 -0.67 -15.96
C THR A 2 9.42 0.01 -16.40
N ASP A 3 8.63 -0.66 -17.23
CA ASP A 3 7.40 -0.11 -17.80
C ASP A 3 6.25 -0.07 -16.77
N LEU A 4 6.29 -1.00 -15.80
CA LEU A 4 5.30 -1.12 -14.72
C LEU A 4 5.95 -0.95 -13.35
N ALA A 5 5.48 0.01 -12.56
CA ALA A 5 6.05 0.35 -11.26
C ALA A 5 5.54 -0.51 -10.09
N TRP A 6 4.37 -1.12 -10.22
CA TRP A 6 3.74 -1.93 -9.16
C TRP A 6 3.02 -3.14 -9.77
N MET A 7 2.85 -4.20 -8.98
CA MET A 7 2.16 -5.44 -9.32
C MET A 7 1.06 -5.70 -8.28
N LYS A 8 -0.11 -6.19 -8.72
CA LYS A 8 -1.17 -6.62 -7.81
C LYS A 8 -0.90 -8.03 -7.32
N VAL A 9 -1.10 -8.25 -6.03
CA VAL A 9 -0.92 -9.57 -5.41
C VAL A 9 -2.09 -9.82 -4.47
N TYR A 10 -2.81 -10.91 -4.70
CA TYR A 10 -3.92 -11.34 -3.85
C TYR A 10 -3.42 -12.37 -2.86
N ILE A 11 -3.16 -11.94 -1.62
CA ILE A 11 -2.48 -12.77 -0.61
C ILE A 11 -3.21 -14.11 -0.40
N GLY A 12 -4.55 -14.13 -0.32
CA GLY A 12 -5.29 -15.38 -0.14
C GLY A 12 -5.13 -16.38 -1.28
N THR A 13 -5.20 -15.90 -2.53
CA THR A 13 -4.99 -16.74 -3.72
C THR A 13 -3.55 -17.21 -3.82
N GLU A 14 -2.59 -16.34 -3.56
CA GLU A 14 -1.18 -16.69 -3.60
C GLU A 14 -0.82 -17.72 -2.55
N THR A 15 -1.22 -17.51 -1.29
CA THR A 15 -0.98 -18.48 -0.23
C THR A 15 -1.62 -19.83 -0.54
N ALA A 16 -2.84 -19.85 -1.10
CA ALA A 16 -3.49 -21.10 -1.50
C ALA A 16 -2.72 -21.84 -2.61
N LEU A 17 -2.20 -21.09 -3.60
CA LEU A 17 -1.42 -21.67 -4.70
C LEU A 17 -0.05 -22.14 -4.23
N THR A 18 0.62 -21.42 -3.33
CA THR A 18 2.01 -21.71 -2.95
C THR A 18 2.14 -22.48 -1.64
N ALA A 19 1.05 -22.91 -1.01
CA ALA A 19 1.07 -23.57 0.30
C ALA A 19 1.89 -24.87 0.34
N HIS A 20 2.05 -25.54 -0.80
CA HIS A 20 2.80 -26.80 -0.91
C HIS A 20 4.30 -26.59 -1.15
N LEU A 21 4.74 -25.35 -1.37
CA LEU A 21 6.15 -25.03 -1.62
C LEU A 21 6.91 -24.80 -0.33
N THR A 22 8.18 -25.20 -0.33
CA THR A 22 9.15 -24.81 0.69
C THR A 22 9.51 -23.33 0.58
N ALA A 23 10.15 -22.76 1.61
CA ALA A 23 10.56 -21.36 1.61
C ALA A 23 11.55 -21.03 0.47
N GLU A 24 12.43 -21.97 0.13
CA GLU A 24 13.40 -21.83 -0.96
C GLU A 24 12.68 -21.79 -2.32
N GLU A 25 11.78 -22.74 -2.58
CA GLU A 25 10.99 -22.81 -3.81
C GLU A 25 10.06 -21.60 -3.97
N PHE A 26 9.41 -21.18 -2.88
CA PHE A 26 8.56 -20.00 -2.88
C PHE A 26 9.36 -18.73 -3.22
N GLY A 27 10.56 -18.58 -2.63
CA GLY A 27 11.46 -17.47 -2.93
C GLY A 27 11.90 -17.45 -4.39
N ALA A 28 12.22 -18.62 -4.95
CA ALA A 28 12.61 -18.77 -6.35
C ALA A 28 11.45 -18.39 -7.29
N TYR A 29 10.26 -18.94 -7.05
CA TYR A 29 9.04 -18.63 -7.79
C TYR A 29 8.74 -17.12 -7.77
N GLU A 30 8.76 -16.49 -6.60
CA GLU A 30 8.41 -15.09 -6.45
C GLU A 30 9.43 -14.16 -7.14
N ARG A 31 10.73 -14.50 -7.11
CA ARG A 31 11.77 -13.76 -7.86
C ARG A 31 11.56 -13.84 -9.37
N LEU A 32 11.30 -15.04 -9.89
CA LEU A 32 11.03 -15.26 -11.30
C LEU A 32 9.76 -14.54 -11.76
N ARG A 33 8.70 -14.59 -10.93
CA ARG A 33 7.45 -13.87 -11.15
C ARG A 33 7.64 -12.36 -11.27
N ARG A 34 8.42 -11.76 -10.36
CA ARG A 34 8.74 -10.32 -10.38
C ARG A 34 9.59 -9.95 -11.58
N HIS A 35 10.59 -10.77 -11.92
CA HIS A 35 11.38 -10.58 -13.13
C HIS A 35 10.47 -10.58 -14.37
N TYR A 36 9.56 -11.55 -14.46
CA TYR A 36 8.59 -11.60 -15.54
C TYR A 36 7.72 -10.34 -15.58
N TRP A 37 7.19 -9.87 -14.45
CA TRP A 37 6.40 -8.63 -14.38
C TRP A 37 7.15 -7.40 -14.89
N GLN A 38 8.45 -7.30 -14.61
CA GLN A 38 9.26 -6.18 -15.07
C GLN A 38 9.60 -6.28 -16.56
N HIS A 39 10.00 -7.45 -17.05
CA HIS A 39 10.57 -7.62 -18.39
C HIS A 39 9.57 -8.13 -19.43
N GLY A 40 8.72 -9.08 -19.07
CA GLY A 40 7.68 -9.66 -19.94
C GLY A 40 8.18 -10.81 -20.78
N SER A 41 9.36 -11.30 -20.42
CA SER A 41 10.01 -12.43 -21.03
C SER A 41 10.79 -13.17 -19.96
N MET A 42 10.77 -14.48 -20.05
CA MET A 42 11.62 -15.35 -19.24
C MET A 42 12.80 -15.83 -20.09
N PRO A 43 14.03 -15.85 -19.55
CA PRO A 43 15.15 -16.51 -20.24
C PRO A 43 14.85 -17.99 -20.45
N SER A 44 15.23 -18.54 -21.60
CA SER A 44 15.17 -19.97 -21.89
C SER A 44 16.38 -20.75 -21.36
N ASP A 45 17.34 -20.06 -20.75
CA ASP A 45 18.59 -20.62 -20.23
C ASP A 45 18.49 -20.78 -18.71
N ASP A 46 18.60 -22.03 -18.26
CA ASP A 46 18.62 -22.41 -16.84
C ASP A 46 19.69 -21.65 -16.06
N ALA A 47 20.85 -21.38 -16.66
CA ALA A 47 21.91 -20.61 -15.99
C ALA A 47 21.49 -19.18 -15.68
N ARG A 48 20.63 -18.57 -16.50
CA ARG A 48 20.05 -17.26 -16.21
C ARG A 48 18.91 -17.35 -15.21
N LEU A 49 18.08 -18.39 -15.30
CA LEU A 49 17.00 -18.60 -14.34
C LEU A 49 17.53 -18.80 -12.92
N MET A 50 18.58 -19.61 -12.76
CA MET A 50 19.29 -19.79 -11.48
C MET A 50 19.84 -18.48 -10.91
N ARG A 51 20.41 -17.61 -11.75
CA ARG A 51 20.90 -16.30 -11.30
C ARG A 51 19.78 -15.36 -10.86
N ILE A 52 18.63 -15.41 -11.54
CA ILE A 52 17.47 -14.56 -11.21
C ILE A 52 16.79 -15.07 -9.93
N SER A 53 16.61 -16.38 -9.80
CA SER A 53 16.04 -17.02 -8.61
C SER A 53 17.03 -17.00 -7.43
N GLY A 54 18.34 -16.95 -7.71
CA GLY A 54 19.41 -17.03 -6.72
C GLY A 54 19.50 -18.40 -6.07
N ILE A 55 19.25 -19.46 -6.87
CA ILE A 55 19.32 -20.86 -6.45
C ILE A 55 20.62 -21.46 -6.98
N ASP A 56 21.27 -22.27 -6.14
CA ASP A 56 22.47 -23.01 -6.50
C ASP A 56 22.15 -24.12 -7.52
N PRO A 57 23.09 -24.44 -8.43
CA PRO A 57 22.87 -25.42 -9.50
C PRO A 57 22.52 -26.81 -8.98
N ASP A 58 23.07 -27.21 -7.83
CA ASP A 58 22.82 -28.53 -7.22
C ASP A 58 21.36 -28.70 -6.76
N ARG A 59 20.66 -27.59 -6.49
CA ARG A 59 19.27 -27.57 -6.01
C ARG A 59 18.26 -27.16 -7.08
N TRP A 60 18.75 -26.57 -8.16
CA TRP A 60 17.91 -25.99 -9.21
C TRP A 60 16.92 -26.99 -9.79
N GLU A 61 17.34 -28.22 -10.08
CA GLU A 61 16.49 -29.22 -10.73
C GLU A 61 15.24 -29.55 -9.92
N GLY A 62 15.38 -29.76 -8.60
CA GLY A 62 14.26 -30.02 -7.71
C GLY A 62 13.32 -28.81 -7.59
N VAL A 63 13.89 -27.62 -7.43
CA VAL A 63 13.11 -26.38 -7.35
C VAL A 63 12.37 -26.09 -8.66
N ALA A 64 13.03 -26.25 -9.81
CA ALA A 64 12.45 -26.04 -11.13
C ALA A 64 11.28 -27.00 -11.38
N GLN A 65 11.40 -28.25 -10.94
CA GLN A 65 10.31 -29.22 -11.02
C GLN A 65 9.11 -28.83 -10.15
N ALA A 66 9.34 -28.33 -8.93
CA ALA A 66 8.28 -27.90 -8.02
C ALA A 66 7.54 -26.64 -8.52
N ILE A 67 8.28 -25.65 -9.03
CA ILE A 67 7.68 -24.37 -9.47
C ILE A 67 7.17 -24.39 -10.92
N GLY A 68 7.65 -25.33 -11.75
CA GLY A 68 7.34 -25.40 -13.17
C GLY A 68 5.84 -25.34 -13.50
N PRO A 69 4.99 -26.16 -12.83
CA PRO A 69 3.53 -26.11 -13.03
C PRO A 69 2.90 -24.76 -12.64
N LEU A 70 3.37 -24.14 -11.56
CA LEU A 70 2.86 -22.82 -11.13
C LEU A 70 3.30 -21.73 -12.11
N MET A 71 4.49 -21.86 -12.68
CA MET A 71 5.00 -20.91 -13.66
C MET A 71 4.21 -20.98 -14.96
N SER A 72 3.95 -22.17 -15.52
CA SER A 72 3.22 -22.28 -16.78
C SER A 72 1.80 -21.69 -16.70
N GLU A 73 1.04 -22.01 -15.65
CA GLU A 73 -0.30 -21.47 -15.43
C GLU A 73 -0.28 -20.02 -14.96
N GLY A 74 0.63 -19.69 -14.04
CA GLY A 74 0.74 -18.37 -13.44
C GLY A 74 1.17 -17.28 -14.43
N LEU A 75 2.06 -17.62 -15.37
CA LEU A 75 2.55 -16.68 -16.39
C LEU A 75 1.43 -16.20 -17.32
N GLN A 76 0.53 -17.09 -17.73
CA GLN A 76 -0.61 -16.72 -18.58
C GLN A 76 -1.53 -15.71 -17.88
N ARG A 77 -1.81 -15.93 -16.60
CA ARG A 77 -2.58 -15.00 -15.77
C ARG A 77 -1.86 -13.65 -15.64
N LEU A 78 -0.55 -13.69 -15.35
CA LEU A 78 0.29 -12.50 -15.22
C LEU A 78 0.36 -11.67 -16.51
N ASP A 79 0.38 -12.30 -17.67
CA ASP A 79 0.34 -11.61 -18.95
C ASP A 79 -0.94 -10.80 -19.13
N GLY A 80 -2.09 -11.38 -18.79
CA GLY A 80 -3.37 -10.69 -18.76
C GLY A 80 -3.33 -9.48 -17.83
N GLU A 81 -2.91 -9.67 -16.58
CA GLU A 81 -2.81 -8.60 -15.59
C GLU A 81 -1.82 -7.48 -16.01
N ARG A 82 -0.71 -7.85 -16.65
CA ARG A 82 0.28 -6.91 -17.15
C ARG A 82 -0.28 -6.10 -18.32
N SER A 83 -0.99 -6.74 -19.25
CA SER A 83 -1.62 -6.05 -20.38
C SER A 83 -2.62 -5.00 -19.90
N ASP A 84 -3.45 -5.34 -18.90
CA ASP A 84 -4.37 -4.43 -18.24
C ASP A 84 -3.65 -3.25 -17.58
N ALA A 85 -2.53 -3.53 -16.91
CA ALA A 85 -1.75 -2.51 -16.24
C ALA A 85 -1.07 -1.56 -17.26
N ARG A 86 -0.59 -2.07 -18.41
CA ARG A 86 -0.11 -1.24 -19.53
C ARG A 86 -1.22 -0.33 -20.06
N ILE A 87 -2.41 -0.87 -20.34
CA ILE A 87 -3.55 -0.09 -20.83
C ILE A 87 -3.93 1.03 -19.84
N LYS A 88 -3.96 0.72 -18.54
CA LYS A 88 -4.25 1.71 -17.49
C LYS A 88 -3.18 2.80 -17.43
N ARG A 89 -1.90 2.43 -17.55
CA ARG A 89 -0.78 3.37 -17.60
C ARG A 89 -0.89 4.28 -18.82
N GLU A 90 -1.09 3.73 -20.01
CA GLU A 90 -1.23 4.49 -21.25
C GLU A 90 -2.40 5.48 -21.19
N LYS A 91 -3.56 5.06 -20.66
CA LYS A 91 -4.69 5.96 -20.44
C LYS A 91 -4.33 7.13 -19.52
N LYS A 92 -3.63 6.86 -18.42
CA LYS A 92 -3.16 7.91 -17.48
C LYS A 92 -2.14 8.83 -18.12
N VAL A 93 -1.18 8.29 -18.87
CA VAL A 93 -0.16 9.07 -19.59
C VAL A 93 -0.84 9.96 -20.64
N ALA A 94 -1.76 9.43 -21.43
CA ALA A 94 -2.50 10.18 -22.43
C ALA A 94 -3.38 11.28 -21.79
N ALA A 95 -4.04 11.00 -20.66
CA ALA A 95 -4.77 12.01 -19.90
C ALA A 95 -3.84 13.10 -19.34
N GLY A 96 -2.66 12.72 -18.84
CA GLY A 96 -1.62 13.63 -18.38
C GLY A 96 -1.11 14.55 -19.49
N HIS A 97 -0.83 13.98 -20.68
CA HIS A 97 -0.44 14.75 -21.86
C HIS A 97 -1.54 15.73 -22.29
N ARG A 98 -2.80 15.28 -22.39
CA ARG A 98 -3.93 16.18 -22.72
C ARG A 98 -4.12 17.29 -21.69
N GLY A 99 -3.96 16.98 -20.41
CA GLY A 99 -4.02 17.97 -19.33
C GLY A 99 -2.88 18.98 -19.40
N ALA A 100 -1.65 18.52 -19.66
CA ALA A 100 -0.50 19.40 -19.85
C ALA A 100 -0.67 20.30 -21.08
N GLU A 101 -1.12 19.75 -22.20
CA GLU A 101 -1.39 20.49 -23.42
C GLU A 101 -2.50 21.54 -23.19
N ALA A 102 -3.60 21.18 -22.53
CA ALA A 102 -4.66 22.12 -22.18
C ALA A 102 -4.18 23.26 -21.26
N ARG A 103 -3.26 22.97 -20.34
CA ARG A 103 -2.64 23.97 -19.46
C ARG A 103 -1.69 24.92 -20.19
N TRP A 104 -0.97 24.44 -21.21
CA TRP A 104 0.07 25.20 -21.90
C TRP A 104 -0.42 25.89 -23.18
N ARG A 105 -1.66 25.63 -23.60
CA ARG A 105 -2.32 26.44 -24.63
C ARG A 105 -2.43 27.89 -24.16
N ILE A 106 -2.26 28.84 -25.10
CA ILE A 106 -2.14 30.29 -24.86
C ILE A 106 -3.31 30.90 -24.06
N ASN A 107 -4.49 30.26 -24.09
CA ASN A 107 -5.68 30.67 -23.32
C ASN A 107 -6.03 29.71 -22.16
N GLY A 108 -5.11 28.82 -21.78
CA GLY A 108 -5.30 27.86 -20.70
C GLY A 108 -5.37 28.59 -19.37
N LYS A 109 -6.53 28.55 -18.71
CA LYS A 109 -6.70 29.11 -17.37
C LYS A 109 -5.84 28.28 -16.42
N ALA A 110 -4.64 28.79 -16.11
CA ALA A 110 -3.75 28.16 -15.15
C ALA A 110 -4.44 28.18 -13.79
N ASN A 111 -4.90 27.02 -13.29
CA ASN A 111 -5.17 26.86 -11.87
C ASN A 111 -3.82 26.81 -11.16
N ALA A 112 -3.25 27.99 -10.94
CA ALA A 112 -2.05 28.20 -10.14
C ALA A 112 -2.44 28.12 -8.66
N ILE A 113 -2.62 26.89 -8.16
CA ILE A 113 -2.36 26.60 -6.75
C ILE A 113 -1.15 25.69 -6.74
N ALA A 114 0.02 26.32 -6.83
CA ALA A 114 1.30 25.64 -6.74
C ALA A 114 1.59 25.36 -5.26
N ASN A 115 1.22 24.17 -4.77
CA ASN A 115 1.71 23.67 -3.47
C ASN A 115 3.11 23.06 -3.63
N GLY A 116 4.04 23.83 -4.21
CA GLY A 116 5.44 23.44 -4.35
C GLY A 116 6.30 24.46 -3.63
N THR A 117 6.50 24.29 -2.33
CA THR A 117 7.61 24.92 -1.62
C THR A 117 8.90 24.39 -2.24
N THR A 118 9.61 25.25 -2.96
CA THR A 118 10.95 24.97 -3.45
C THR A 118 11.88 24.82 -2.25
N MET A 119 12.33 23.61 -1.94
CA MET A 119 13.47 23.40 -1.04
C MET A 119 14.72 23.81 -1.80
N ALA A 120 15.02 25.11 -1.78
CA ALA A 120 16.30 25.65 -2.18
C ALA A 120 16.94 26.27 -0.94
N ASP A 121 17.57 25.42 -0.14
CA ASP A 121 18.84 25.80 0.48
C ASP A 121 19.70 24.56 0.67
N ALA A 122 20.86 24.55 0.05
CA ALA A 122 21.86 23.50 0.16
C ALA A 122 22.87 23.97 1.22
N SER A 123 22.50 23.85 2.50
CA SER A 123 23.46 23.99 3.59
C SER A 123 24.23 22.68 3.75
N GLU A 124 25.54 22.75 3.53
CA GLU A 124 26.54 21.70 3.67
C GLU A 124 26.66 21.20 5.12
N GLU A 125 25.68 20.44 5.61
CA GLU A 125 25.83 19.68 6.85
C GLU A 125 25.49 18.21 6.55
N MET A 126 26.54 17.40 6.43
CA MET A 126 26.46 15.96 6.21
C MET A 126 25.59 15.34 7.31
N ALA A 127 24.43 14.82 6.95
CA ALA A 127 23.59 14.06 7.86
C ALA A 127 24.36 12.82 8.34
N GLU A 128 24.68 12.78 9.64
CA GLU A 128 25.21 11.59 10.29
C GLU A 128 24.22 10.41 10.15
N PRO A 129 24.70 9.17 9.99
CA PRO A 129 23.84 8.01 9.83
C PRO A 129 22.97 7.84 11.09
N SER A 130 21.68 8.15 10.95
CA SER A 130 20.68 7.99 12.01
C SER A 130 20.60 6.52 12.41
N VAL A 131 21.27 6.17 13.50
CA VAL A 131 21.11 4.87 14.17
C VAL A 131 19.64 4.75 14.57
N CYS A 132 18.93 3.80 14.00
CA CYS A 132 17.54 3.49 14.36
C CYS A 132 17.49 3.00 15.82
N HIS A 133 17.42 3.93 16.77
CA HIS A 133 17.12 3.61 18.16
C HIS A 133 15.62 3.39 18.28
N TRP A 134 15.18 2.13 18.24
CA TRP A 134 13.83 1.79 18.63
C TRP A 134 13.68 2.06 20.14
N PRO A 135 12.79 2.96 20.59
CA PRO A 135 12.59 3.16 22.01
C PRO A 135 12.02 1.87 22.60
N SER A 136 12.77 1.28 23.53
CA SER A 136 12.35 0.13 24.33
C SER A 136 11.03 0.48 25.02
N ALA A 137 10.03 -0.38 24.87
CA ALA A 137 8.73 -0.23 25.51
C ALA A 137 8.87 -0.33 27.04
N SER A 138 9.14 0.81 27.68
CA SER A 138 8.96 0.99 29.12
C SER A 138 7.81 1.95 29.32
N ALA A 139 6.69 1.40 29.76
CA ALA A 139 5.51 2.17 30.11
C ALA A 139 5.82 3.17 31.24
N SER A 140 5.72 4.47 30.98
CA SER A 140 5.31 5.44 31.99
C SER A 140 4.91 6.79 31.40
N ALA A 141 3.72 7.22 31.86
CA ALA A 141 3.23 8.59 31.99
C ALA A 141 3.17 9.49 30.75
N SER A 142 1.98 9.49 30.12
CA SER A 142 1.22 10.67 29.69
C SER A 142 2.03 11.92 29.31
N ASP A 143 2.53 11.96 28.07
CA ASP A 143 2.72 13.23 27.36
C ASP A 143 1.54 13.47 26.42
N LYS A 144 0.90 14.63 26.59
CA LYS A 144 -0.16 15.07 25.70
C LYS A 144 0.46 15.34 24.33
N ILE A 145 0.19 14.46 23.37
CA ILE A 145 0.49 14.72 21.96
C ILE A 145 -0.36 15.92 21.56
N ALA A 146 0.28 17.10 21.49
CA ALA A 146 -0.30 18.26 20.83
C ALA A 146 -0.57 17.89 19.36
N PRO A 147 -1.75 18.18 18.81
CA PRO A 147 -2.03 17.91 17.41
C PRO A 147 -1.10 18.75 16.52
N ASP A 148 -0.56 18.10 15.50
CA ASP A 148 0.19 18.73 14.40
C ASP A 148 -0.69 19.81 13.75
N GLU A 149 -0.12 20.99 13.46
CA GLU A 149 -0.84 22.20 13.01
C GLU A 149 -1.69 21.98 11.74
N LYS A 150 -1.49 20.85 11.04
CA LYS A 150 -2.27 20.43 9.87
C LYS A 150 -3.66 19.85 10.18
N GLU A 151 -3.96 19.47 11.42
CA GLU A 151 -5.29 18.93 11.78
C GLU A 151 -6.33 20.02 12.14
N GLU A 152 -5.93 21.28 12.32
CA GLU A 152 -6.84 22.36 12.75
C GLU A 152 -7.93 22.71 11.72
N GLY A 153 -7.82 22.25 10.48
CA GLY A 153 -8.75 22.58 9.38
C GLY A 153 -9.79 21.51 9.04
N LEU A 154 -9.70 20.29 9.58
CA LEU A 154 -10.72 19.25 9.34
C LEU A 154 -11.73 19.24 10.48
N ALA A 155 -12.87 19.90 10.27
CA ALA A 155 -14.03 19.70 11.13
C ALA A 155 -14.38 18.21 11.15
N LEU A 156 -14.18 17.56 12.30
CA LEU A 156 -14.57 16.18 12.55
C LEU A 156 -16.06 16.03 12.21
N THR A 157 -16.40 15.26 11.18
CA THR A 157 -17.79 15.02 10.75
C THR A 157 -18.59 14.21 11.78
N ARG A 158 -17.95 13.74 12.86
CA ARG A 158 -18.54 13.15 14.05
C ARG A 158 -17.77 13.62 15.27
N GLU A 159 -18.46 14.13 16.27
CA GLU A 159 -17.86 14.39 17.59
C GLU A 159 -17.21 13.09 18.10
N ARG A 160 -15.97 13.21 18.61
CA ARG A 160 -15.23 12.08 19.16
C ARG A 160 -15.97 11.62 20.42
N GLU A 161 -16.64 10.46 20.37
CA GLU A 161 -17.28 9.90 21.56
C GLU A 161 -16.23 9.69 22.67
N PRO A 162 -16.54 10.01 23.93
CA PRO A 162 -15.62 9.81 25.04
C PRO A 162 -15.31 8.32 25.20
N ASN A 163 -14.03 8.01 25.47
CA ASN A 163 -13.61 6.63 25.67
C ASN A 163 -14.09 6.14 27.05
N ILE A 164 -15.11 5.28 27.05
CA ILE A 164 -15.78 4.76 28.24
C ILE A 164 -14.79 4.04 29.17
N MET A 165 -13.74 3.40 28.63
CA MET A 165 -12.75 2.66 29.43
C MET A 165 -11.83 3.56 30.28
N LEU A 166 -11.79 4.87 29.99
CA LEU A 166 -10.99 5.84 30.76
C LEU A 166 -11.83 6.63 31.77
N MET A 167 -13.14 6.37 31.84
CA MET A 167 -14.06 7.05 32.74
C MET A 167 -14.23 6.26 34.05
N SER A 168 -14.68 6.95 35.10
CA SER A 168 -15.11 6.26 36.32
C SER A 168 -16.32 5.36 36.04
N MET A 169 -16.50 4.28 36.80
CA MET A 169 -17.63 3.35 36.65
C MET A 169 -18.99 4.07 36.74
N ALA A 170 -19.09 5.09 37.61
CA ALA A 170 -20.30 5.88 37.75
C ALA A 170 -20.59 6.75 36.51
N GLU A 171 -19.54 7.33 35.94
CA GLU A 171 -19.62 8.19 34.74
C GLU A 171 -19.92 7.36 33.49
N SER A 172 -19.30 6.17 33.40
CA SER A 172 -19.53 5.21 32.32
C SER A 172 -20.98 4.73 32.31
N LYS A 173 -21.54 4.43 33.48
CA LYS A 173 -22.94 4.01 33.62
C LYS A 173 -23.91 5.11 33.19
N ALA A 174 -23.69 6.34 33.66
CA ALA A 174 -24.50 7.49 33.26
C ALA A 174 -24.44 7.78 31.76
N PHE A 175 -23.26 7.61 31.15
CA PHE A 175 -23.09 7.76 29.71
C PHE A 175 -23.87 6.71 28.90
N LEU A 176 -23.84 5.45 29.33
CA LEU A 176 -24.59 4.37 28.68
C LEU A 176 -26.11 4.59 28.81
N GLU A 177 -26.60 4.96 30.00
CA GLU A 177 -28.02 5.28 30.22
C GLU A 177 -28.49 6.47 29.35
N ALA A 178 -27.65 7.50 29.21
CA ALA A 178 -27.94 8.64 28.34
C ALA A 178 -27.95 8.26 26.84
N LYS A 179 -27.08 7.32 26.43
CA LYS A 179 -27.03 6.81 25.06
C LYS A 179 -28.27 5.99 24.72
N GLU A 180 -28.67 5.09 25.61
CA GLU A 180 -29.89 4.28 25.47
C GLU A 180 -31.15 5.17 25.42
N ALA A 181 -31.24 6.22 26.24
CA ALA A 181 -32.35 7.16 26.20
C ALA A 181 -32.42 7.96 24.89
N ARG A 182 -31.27 8.33 24.31
CA ARG A 182 -31.23 8.99 22.99
C ARG A 182 -31.69 8.06 21.87
N GLU A 183 -31.25 6.80 21.89
CA GLU A 183 -31.63 5.79 20.89
C GLU A 183 -33.12 5.44 20.99
N ALA A 184 -33.66 5.31 22.21
CA ALA A 184 -35.09 5.08 22.43
C ALA A 184 -35.95 6.24 21.91
N ASN A 185 -35.54 7.49 22.16
CA ASN A 185 -36.25 8.67 21.65
C ASN A 185 -36.16 8.79 20.12
N ALA A 186 -35.01 8.47 19.52
CA ALA A 186 -34.87 8.43 18.06
C ALA A 186 -35.78 7.37 17.43
N TYR A 187 -35.91 6.19 18.06
CA TYR A 187 -36.81 5.12 17.61
C TYR A 187 -38.29 5.51 17.71
N LEU A 188 -38.69 6.18 18.79
CA LEU A 188 -40.06 6.69 18.94
C LEU A 188 -40.38 7.80 17.92
N ALA A 189 -39.43 8.70 17.64
CA ALA A 189 -39.58 9.74 16.62
C ALA A 189 -39.71 9.15 15.20
N ALA A 190 -38.98 8.07 14.89
CA ALA A 190 -39.05 7.39 13.61
C ALA A 190 -40.35 6.58 13.40
N LYS A 191 -41.03 6.18 14.49
CA LYS A 191 -42.26 5.38 14.45
C LYS A 191 -43.55 6.22 14.49
N GLY A 192 -43.43 7.52 14.83
CA GLY A 192 -44.54 8.48 14.89
C GLY A 192 -44.71 9.35 13.63
N ALA A 193 -43.99 9.05 12.54
CA ALA A 193 -44.09 9.72 11.25
C ALA A 193 -44.74 8.81 10.19
#